data_AF-A0A2N2PGG8-F1
#
_entry.id   AF-A0A2N2PGG8-F1
#
_cell.length_a   1.000
_cell.length_b   1.000
_cell.length_c   1.000
_cell.angle_alpha   90.00
_cell.angle_beta   90.00
_cell.angle_gamma   90.00
#
_symmetry.space_group_name_H-M   'P 1'
#
loop_
_entity.id
_entity.type
_entity.pdbx_description
1 polymer ?
#
loop_
_entity_poly.entity_id
_entity_poly.type
_entity_poly.pdbx_seq_one_letter_code
_entity_poly.pdbx_strand_id
1 'polypeptide(L)'
;MPEYTYEALDKGGKQVRGVIDASSDEVIVEKLRNMGYFPLNVAINKRKAGSVDVLALPGLRVIFHRVKLKHVMTFTRQLATLIDAGLPILRALHILQEQVESAIFKEKIRQIATDIERGGTLSEALAKHPRVFDGLYVNMVRAGEMGGVLEAVLNKVAEFLEKRQAIIGKVRSAMMYPLVVMTLALGIVSFILLVIIPKFKDIFDQLGADLPWLTQVLIDLSYLLAHRTIWVVLAVVVAWQVLKKVNSAKEGKYFFDSLKLKLPVFGDLFRKTAIVRFSSTLATLITSGVPILQALDIVRETSGNEVVTRAMDTVYASVKDGATIHEPLSKCKVFPPLVVHMVAVGEETGAIDQMLAKVAEAYEREVDDTVNALTSILEPVLIVFLGAIVGVIVVALYLPLFSLPGTLGKNL
;
A
#
# COMPACT_ATOMS: atom_id res chain seq x y z
N MET A 1 -38.02 7.09 5.84
CA MET A 1 -39.41 6.60 5.65
C MET A 1 -39.39 5.61 4.49
N PRO A 2 -40.25 4.58 4.45
CA PRO A 2 -40.24 3.62 3.35
C PRO A 2 -40.70 4.29 2.03
N GLU A 3 -39.92 4.09 0.97
CA GLU A 3 -40.28 4.49 -0.40
C GLU A 3 -41.21 3.43 -1.01
N TYR A 4 -42.33 3.86 -1.59
CA TYR A 4 -43.26 2.98 -2.30
C TYR A 4 -43.27 3.30 -3.78
N THR A 5 -43.24 2.27 -4.61
CA THR A 5 -43.51 2.44 -6.04
C THR A 5 -44.98 2.15 -6.28
N TYR A 6 -45.66 3.06 -6.97
CA TYR A 6 -47.06 2.91 -7.31
C TYR A 6 -47.28 2.94 -8.81
N GLU A 7 -48.31 2.21 -9.23
CA GLU A 7 -48.89 2.26 -10.55
C GLU A 7 -50.37 2.59 -10.39
N ALA A 8 -50.80 3.72 -10.95
CA ALA A 8 -52.15 4.23 -10.79
C ALA A 8 -52.69 4.79 -12.11
N LEU A 9 -54.02 4.86 -12.24
CA LEU A 9 -54.71 5.47 -13.37
C LEU A 9 -55.11 6.90 -13.02
N ASP A 10 -54.84 7.83 -13.94
CA ASP A 10 -55.42 9.16 -13.90
C ASP A 10 -56.90 9.13 -14.34
N LYS A 11 -57.66 10.19 -14.04
CA LYS A 11 -59.10 10.33 -14.40
C LYS A 11 -59.38 10.15 -15.89
N GLY A 12 -58.37 10.36 -16.74
CA GLY A 12 -58.42 10.13 -18.19
C GLY A 12 -58.09 8.69 -18.63
N GLY A 13 -57.93 7.73 -17.72
CA GLY A 13 -57.63 6.33 -18.04
C GLY A 13 -56.17 6.07 -18.43
N LYS A 14 -55.27 7.03 -18.23
CA LYS A 14 -53.84 6.90 -18.54
C LYS A 14 -53.07 6.38 -17.32
N GLN A 15 -52.24 5.36 -17.52
CA GLN A 15 -51.44 4.75 -16.47
C GLN A 15 -50.22 5.61 -16.14
N VAL A 16 -50.01 5.87 -14.85
CA VAL A 16 -48.94 6.70 -14.29
C VAL A 16 -48.17 5.88 -13.27
N ARG A 17 -46.83 5.88 -13.37
CA ARG A 17 -45.92 5.20 -12.45
C ARG A 17 -45.04 6.22 -11.74
N GLY A 18 -44.86 6.07 -10.43
CA GLY A 18 -44.07 6.99 -9.62
C GLY A 18 -43.57 6.37 -8.31
N VAL A 19 -42.73 7.11 -7.60
CA VAL A 19 -42.24 6.73 -6.26
C VAL A 19 -42.70 7.80 -5.27
N ILE A 20 -43.27 7.38 -4.14
CA ILE A 20 -43.75 8.28 -3.10
C ILE A 20 -43.43 7.74 -1.70
N ASP A 21 -43.07 8.64 -0.79
CA ASP A 21 -42.85 8.30 0.61
C ASP A 21 -44.17 8.22 1.38
N ALA A 22 -44.38 7.10 2.07
CA ALA A 22 -45.53 6.86 2.94
C ALA A 22 -45.13 5.99 4.15
N SER A 23 -45.89 6.08 5.23
CA SER A 23 -45.65 5.32 6.47
C SER A 23 -46.30 3.93 6.49
N SER A 24 -47.33 3.69 5.67
CA SER A 24 -47.99 2.38 5.50
C SER A 24 -48.71 2.28 4.14
N ASP A 25 -49.05 1.05 3.73
CA ASP A 25 -49.81 0.74 2.51
C ASP A 25 -51.17 1.47 2.46
N GLU A 26 -51.81 1.68 3.59
CA GLU A 26 -53.10 2.39 3.70
C GLU A 26 -52.93 3.89 3.43
N VAL A 27 -51.85 4.48 3.97
CA VAL A 27 -51.55 5.92 3.84
C VAL A 27 -51.21 6.31 2.40
N ILE A 28 -50.57 5.43 1.64
CA ILE A 28 -50.30 5.69 0.21
C ILE A 28 -51.55 5.61 -0.65
N VAL A 29 -52.46 4.65 -0.40
CA VAL A 29 -53.73 4.55 -1.14
C VAL A 29 -54.57 5.81 -0.93
N GLU A 30 -54.62 6.32 0.30
CA GLU A 30 -55.32 7.57 0.62
C GLU A 30 -54.67 8.78 -0.06
N LYS A 31 -53.33 8.87 -0.02
CA LYS A 31 -52.56 9.95 -0.66
C LYS A 31 -52.72 9.97 -2.19
N LEU A 32 -52.74 8.80 -2.84
CA LEU A 32 -52.97 8.68 -4.28
C LEU A 32 -54.41 9.05 -4.66
N ARG A 33 -55.41 8.65 -3.87
CA ARG A 33 -56.81 9.07 -4.08
C ARG A 33 -57.00 10.57 -3.91
N ASN A 34 -56.36 11.18 -2.91
CA ASN A 34 -56.38 12.64 -2.72
C ASN A 34 -55.72 13.39 -3.88
N MET A 35 -54.74 12.78 -4.55
CA MET A 35 -54.15 13.31 -5.79
C MET A 35 -54.99 13.02 -7.05
N GLY A 36 -56.14 12.36 -6.91
CA GLY A 36 -57.05 12.05 -8.01
C GLY A 36 -56.67 10.81 -8.83
N TYR A 37 -55.72 10.00 -8.35
CA TYR A 37 -55.28 8.77 -8.98
C TYR A 37 -55.99 7.53 -8.41
N PHE A 38 -56.34 6.58 -9.27
CA PHE A 38 -56.87 5.28 -8.88
C PHE A 38 -55.74 4.24 -8.83
N PRO A 39 -55.33 3.77 -7.64
CA PRO A 39 -54.21 2.83 -7.51
C PRO A 39 -54.58 1.46 -8.09
N LEU A 40 -53.73 0.95 -8.98
CA LEU A 40 -53.84 -0.40 -9.55
C LEU A 40 -52.92 -1.38 -8.81
N ASN A 41 -51.70 -0.94 -8.52
CA ASN A 41 -50.73 -1.74 -7.79
C ASN A 41 -49.85 -0.82 -6.95
N VAL A 42 -49.69 -1.15 -5.67
CA VAL A 42 -48.84 -0.42 -4.74
C VAL A 42 -47.92 -1.44 -4.10
N ALA A 43 -46.62 -1.27 -4.33
CA ALA A 43 -45.61 -2.17 -3.79
C ALA A 43 -44.57 -1.35 -3.03
N ILE A 44 -44.23 -1.80 -1.83
CA ILE A 44 -43.05 -1.29 -1.11
C ILE A 44 -41.86 -1.43 -2.04
N ASN A 45 -41.17 -0.32 -2.33
CA ASN A 45 -39.92 -0.38 -3.07
C ASN A 45 -38.85 -0.94 -2.14
N LYS A 46 -38.81 -2.27 -2.02
CA LYS A 46 -37.69 -2.99 -1.44
C LYS A 46 -36.50 -2.75 -2.36
N ARG A 47 -35.77 -1.64 -2.15
CA ARG A 47 -34.47 -1.40 -2.77
C ARG A 47 -33.70 -2.71 -2.70
N LYS A 48 -33.46 -3.31 -3.88
CA LYS A 48 -32.68 -4.52 -4.15
C LYS A 48 -32.11 -5.18 -2.88
N ALA A 49 -32.94 -5.96 -2.18
CA ALA A 49 -32.49 -6.89 -1.15
C ALA A 49 -31.87 -8.15 -1.77
N GLY A 50 -31.01 -7.94 -2.78
CA GLY A 50 -30.43 -8.97 -3.64
C GLY A 50 -29.08 -8.56 -4.25
N SER A 51 -28.46 -7.49 -3.74
CA SER A 51 -27.02 -7.32 -3.80
C SER A 51 -26.52 -7.57 -2.38
N VAL A 52 -25.87 -8.71 -2.15
CA VAL A 52 -25.02 -8.88 -0.98
C VAL A 52 -24.03 -7.74 -1.03
N ASP A 53 -24.26 -6.72 -0.21
CA ASP A 53 -23.34 -5.61 -0.07
C ASP A 53 -22.14 -6.17 0.70
N VAL A 54 -21.20 -6.76 -0.05
CA VAL A 54 -19.90 -7.24 0.45
C VAL A 54 -19.18 -6.11 1.23
N LEU A 55 -19.62 -4.86 1.05
CA LEU A 55 -19.17 -3.64 1.72
C LEU A 55 -19.78 -3.36 3.11
N ALA A 56 -20.71 -4.17 3.61
CA ALA A 56 -21.33 -3.99 4.93
C ALA A 56 -20.60 -4.71 6.08
N LEU A 57 -19.44 -5.31 5.82
CA LEU A 57 -18.56 -5.83 6.87
C LEU A 57 -17.78 -4.66 7.53
N PRO A 58 -17.84 -4.49 8.86
CA PRO A 58 -17.12 -3.41 9.57
C PRO A 58 -15.61 -3.37 9.28
N GLY A 59 -15.03 -4.52 8.93
CA GLY A 59 -13.62 -4.64 8.53
C GLY A 59 -13.29 -4.23 7.09
N LEU A 60 -14.24 -4.32 6.14
CA LEU A 60 -14.00 -3.96 4.73
C LEU A 60 -14.15 -2.45 4.47
N ARG A 61 -15.01 -1.75 5.23
CA ARG A 61 -15.15 -0.29 5.12
C ARG A 61 -13.85 0.46 5.36
N VAL A 62 -12.98 -0.04 6.23
CA VAL A 62 -11.68 0.59 6.55
C VAL A 62 -10.68 0.49 5.39
N ILE A 63 -10.79 -0.54 4.55
CA ILE A 63 -9.86 -0.79 3.42
C ILE A 63 -10.23 0.09 2.22
N PHE A 64 -11.52 0.30 1.97
CA PHE A 64 -12.01 1.12 0.84
C PHE A 64 -12.04 2.63 1.13
N HIS A 65 -11.79 3.08 2.36
CA HIS A 65 -11.77 4.50 2.75
C HIS A 65 -10.38 5.16 2.71
N ARG A 66 -9.37 4.52 2.12
CA ARG A 66 -8.01 5.06 2.10
C ARG A 66 -7.78 5.93 0.87
N VAL A 67 -7.40 7.19 1.08
CA VAL A 67 -7.00 8.10 0.01
C VAL A 67 -5.68 7.61 -0.61
N LYS A 68 -5.61 7.51 -1.94
CA LYS A 68 -4.39 7.11 -2.64
C LYS A 68 -3.35 8.24 -2.55
N LEU A 69 -2.07 7.87 -2.39
CA LEU A 69 -0.95 8.83 -2.32
C LEU A 69 -0.93 9.80 -3.52
N LYS A 70 -1.23 9.31 -4.73
CA LYS A 70 -1.33 10.13 -5.94
C LYS A 70 -2.31 11.30 -5.80
N HIS A 71 -3.46 11.10 -5.15
CA HIS A 71 -4.42 12.20 -4.95
C HIS A 71 -3.89 13.26 -3.98
N VAL A 72 -3.24 12.83 -2.89
CA VAL A 72 -2.60 13.75 -1.94
C VAL A 72 -1.48 14.54 -2.61
N MET A 73 -0.63 13.88 -3.38
CA MET A 73 0.44 14.52 -4.16
C MET A 73 -0.11 15.56 -5.13
N THR A 74 -1.10 15.22 -5.96
CA THR A 74 -1.72 16.17 -6.90
C THR A 74 -2.36 17.34 -6.17
N PHE A 75 -3.13 17.08 -5.11
CA PHE A 75 -3.72 18.14 -4.28
C PHE A 75 -2.65 19.07 -3.71
N THR A 76 -1.55 18.52 -3.18
CA THR A 76 -0.47 19.30 -2.56
C THR A 76 0.24 20.17 -3.59
N ARG A 77 0.54 19.62 -4.77
CA ARG A 77 1.16 20.39 -5.88
C ARG A 77 0.25 21.52 -6.34
N GLN A 78 -1.03 21.23 -6.56
CA GLN A 78 -1.98 22.25 -6.99
C GLN A 78 -2.21 23.31 -5.90
N LEU A 79 -2.27 22.91 -4.63
CA LEU A 79 -2.35 23.83 -3.50
C LEU A 79 -1.12 24.75 -3.49
N ALA A 80 0.09 24.21 -3.57
CA ALA A 80 1.32 25.00 -3.65
C ALA A 80 1.25 26.02 -4.80
N THR A 81 0.86 25.60 -6.00
CA THR A 81 0.72 26.49 -7.18
C THR A 81 -0.30 27.61 -6.96
N LEU A 82 -1.45 27.32 -6.34
CA LEU A 82 -2.47 28.34 -6.08
C LEU A 82 -2.04 29.33 -5.00
N ILE A 83 -1.35 28.86 -3.95
CA ILE A 83 -0.83 29.70 -2.89
C ILE A 83 0.32 30.58 -3.40
N ASP A 84 1.24 30.02 -4.20
CA ASP A 84 2.30 30.79 -4.88
C ASP A 84 1.75 31.87 -5.82
N ALA A 85 0.58 31.63 -6.42
CA ALA A 85 -0.13 32.62 -7.23
C ALA A 85 -0.83 33.70 -6.39
N GLY A 86 -0.67 33.68 -5.07
CA GLY A 86 -1.22 34.66 -4.13
C GLY A 86 -2.70 34.46 -3.81
N LEU A 87 -3.30 33.30 -4.14
CA LEU A 87 -4.69 33.05 -3.78
C LEU A 87 -4.82 32.81 -2.27
N PRO A 88 -5.85 33.37 -1.61
CA PRO A 88 -6.16 33.03 -0.23
C PRO A 88 -6.38 31.52 -0.06
N ILE A 89 -5.86 30.95 1.03
CA ILE A 89 -5.87 29.50 1.25
C ILE A 89 -7.25 28.87 1.20
N LEU A 90 -8.24 29.56 1.77
CA LEU A 90 -9.61 29.09 1.76
C LEU A 90 -10.18 29.02 0.34
N ARG A 91 -9.85 30.01 -0.51
CA ARG A 91 -10.26 30.01 -1.91
C ARG A 91 -9.58 28.89 -2.69
N ALA A 92 -8.30 28.66 -2.46
CA ALA A 92 -7.57 27.55 -3.06
C ALA A 92 -8.20 26.19 -2.68
N LEU A 93 -8.52 25.97 -1.40
CA LEU A 93 -9.16 24.74 -0.93
C LEU A 93 -10.53 24.50 -1.59
N HIS A 94 -11.36 25.52 -1.74
CA HIS A 94 -12.65 25.40 -2.44
C HIS A 94 -12.49 25.01 -3.91
N ILE A 95 -11.52 25.61 -4.63
CA ILE A 95 -11.21 25.24 -6.03
C ILE A 95 -10.78 23.77 -6.11
N LEU A 96 -9.88 23.34 -5.23
CA LEU A 96 -9.38 21.97 -5.22
C LEU A 96 -10.47 20.96 -4.83
N GLN A 97 -11.38 21.32 -3.93
CA GLN A 97 -12.52 20.49 -3.56
C GLN A 97 -13.41 20.17 -4.77
N GLU A 98 -13.58 21.10 -5.71
CA GLU A 98 -14.37 20.88 -6.92
C GLU A 98 -13.68 19.96 -7.92
N GLN A 99 -12.35 20.03 -8.01
CA GLN A 99 -11.54 19.26 -8.96
C GLN A 99 -11.25 17.81 -8.52
N VAL A 100 -11.42 17.48 -7.25
CA VAL A 100 -11.10 16.15 -6.73
C VAL A 100 -12.17 15.12 -7.08
N GLU A 101 -11.76 14.09 -7.85
CA GLU A 101 -12.63 12.97 -8.26
C GLU A 101 -13.02 12.05 -7.09
N SER A 102 -12.14 11.89 -6.10
CA SER A 102 -12.38 10.99 -4.97
C SER A 102 -13.37 11.60 -3.99
N ALA A 103 -14.59 11.06 -3.91
CA ALA A 103 -15.62 11.52 -2.98
C ALA A 103 -15.15 11.56 -1.51
N ILE A 104 -14.36 10.57 -1.09
CA ILE A 104 -13.80 10.52 0.28
C ILE A 104 -12.82 11.67 0.49
N PHE A 105 -11.93 11.92 -0.48
CA PHE A 105 -10.94 12.98 -0.34
C PHE A 105 -11.56 14.37 -0.43
N LYS A 106 -12.56 14.54 -1.28
CA LYS A 106 -13.38 15.75 -1.38
C LYS A 106 -14.04 16.11 -0.04
N GLU A 107 -14.61 15.12 0.65
CA GLU A 107 -15.17 15.33 1.99
C GLU A 107 -14.11 15.75 3.02
N LYS A 108 -12.89 15.22 2.92
CA LYS A 108 -11.78 15.62 3.80
C LYS A 108 -11.30 17.04 3.52
N ILE A 109 -11.22 17.44 2.26
CA ILE A 109 -10.89 18.83 1.90
C ILE A 109 -11.98 19.78 2.39
N ARG A 110 -13.25 19.39 2.28
CA ARG A 110 -14.38 20.17 2.83
C ARG A 110 -14.24 20.37 4.34
N GLN A 111 -13.94 19.31 5.08
CA GLN A 111 -13.70 19.38 6.54
C GLN A 111 -12.55 20.34 6.88
N ILE A 112 -11.45 20.28 6.12
CA ILE A 112 -10.31 21.18 6.27
C ILE A 112 -10.71 22.64 6.01
N ALA A 113 -11.43 22.91 4.90
CA ALA A 113 -11.89 24.25 4.56
C ALA A 113 -12.81 24.84 5.65
N THR A 114 -13.75 24.03 6.16
CA THR A 114 -14.64 24.44 7.25
C THR A 114 -13.90 24.73 8.56
N ASP A 115 -12.84 23.97 8.87
CA ASP A 115 -12.02 24.23 10.05
C ASP A 115 -11.24 25.54 9.94
N ILE A 116 -10.73 25.87 8.75
CA ILE A 116 -10.07 27.16 8.48
C ILE A 116 -11.07 28.31 8.50
N GLU A 117 -12.29 28.12 7.96
CA GLU A 117 -13.39 29.10 8.05
C GLU A 117 -13.75 29.44 9.50
N ARG A 118 -13.57 28.49 10.43
CA ARG A 118 -13.79 28.68 11.87
C ARG A 118 -12.60 29.34 12.58
N GLY A 119 -11.54 29.69 11.86
CA GLY A 119 -10.35 30.35 12.38
C GLY A 119 -9.23 29.42 12.83
N GLY A 120 -9.30 28.12 12.53
CA GLY A 120 -8.18 27.19 12.75
C GLY A 120 -7.06 27.38 11.72
N THR A 121 -5.85 26.92 12.06
CA THR A 121 -4.72 26.90 11.11
C THR A 121 -4.83 25.73 10.12
N LEU A 122 -4.16 25.81 8.98
CA LEU A 122 -4.09 24.71 8.02
C LEU A 122 -3.46 23.47 8.66
N SER A 123 -2.37 23.62 9.43
CA SER A 123 -1.71 22.49 10.08
C SER A 123 -2.60 21.80 11.09
N GLU A 124 -3.40 22.53 11.88
CA GLU A 124 -4.39 21.96 12.80
C GLU A 124 -5.49 21.20 12.07
N ALA A 125 -6.02 21.76 10.99
CA ALA A 125 -7.05 21.13 10.17
C ALA A 125 -6.54 19.84 9.52
N LEU A 126 -5.32 19.85 8.96
CA LEU A 126 -4.68 18.67 8.39
C LEU A 126 -4.40 17.58 9.44
N ALA A 127 -4.00 17.97 10.66
CA ALA A 127 -3.69 17.05 11.76
C ALA A 127 -4.88 16.17 12.16
N LYS A 128 -6.12 16.63 11.95
CA LYS A 128 -7.35 15.85 12.19
C LYS A 128 -7.53 14.68 11.20
N HIS A 129 -6.67 14.59 10.18
CA HIS A 129 -6.73 13.56 9.14
C HIS A 129 -5.41 12.77 8.99
N PRO A 130 -4.92 12.09 10.06
CA PRO A 130 -3.59 11.44 10.09
C PRO A 130 -3.45 10.25 9.13
N ARG A 131 -4.56 9.73 8.59
CA ARG A 131 -4.55 8.66 7.58
C ARG A 131 -4.33 9.18 6.15
N VAL A 132 -4.48 10.49 5.94
CA VAL A 132 -4.34 11.17 4.64
C VAL A 132 -3.05 11.99 4.63
N PHE A 133 -2.85 12.80 5.67
CA PHE A 133 -1.65 13.62 5.86
C PHE A 133 -0.84 13.03 7.01
N ASP A 134 0.39 12.59 6.72
CA ASP A 134 1.27 12.04 7.74
C ASP A 134 1.85 13.14 8.64
N GLY A 135 2.46 12.75 9.76
CA GLY A 135 3.01 13.71 10.72
C GLY A 135 4.05 14.65 10.10
N LEU A 136 4.87 14.14 9.18
CA LEU A 136 5.84 14.94 8.43
C LEU A 136 5.17 16.07 7.65
N TYR A 137 4.14 15.73 6.86
CA TYR A 137 3.37 16.71 6.10
C TYR A 137 2.83 17.82 7.02
N VAL A 138 2.16 17.44 8.10
CA VAL A 138 1.51 18.36 9.04
C VAL A 138 2.54 19.27 9.71
N ASN A 139 3.67 18.71 10.14
CA ASN A 139 4.69 19.46 10.86
C ASN A 139 5.46 20.44 9.96
N MET A 140 5.72 20.07 8.69
CA MET A 140 6.26 21.01 7.71
C MET A 140 5.31 22.19 7.52
N VAL A 141 4.03 21.91 7.22
CA VAL A 141 3.01 22.97 7.07
C VAL A 141 2.96 23.86 8.31
N ARG A 142 2.98 23.28 9.52
CA ARG A 142 2.99 24.06 10.76
C ARG A 142 4.18 25.01 10.85
N ALA A 143 5.37 24.54 10.50
CA ALA A 143 6.57 25.37 10.49
C ALA A 143 6.48 26.50 9.44
N GLY A 144 5.92 26.21 8.27
CA GLY A 144 5.65 27.21 7.24
C GLY A 144 4.64 28.26 7.68
N GLU A 145 3.59 27.86 8.40
CA GLU A 145 2.61 28.79 8.98
C GLU A 145 3.21 29.67 10.07
N MET A 146 3.96 29.10 11.01
CA MET A 146 4.62 29.86 12.08
C MET A 146 5.71 30.79 11.55
N GLY A 147 6.44 30.37 10.52
CA GLY A 147 7.52 31.12 9.90
C GLY A 147 7.07 32.08 8.79
N GLY A 148 5.77 32.12 8.45
CA GLY A 148 5.25 32.98 7.37
C GLY A 148 5.76 32.62 5.97
N VAL A 149 6.25 31.40 5.77
CA VAL A 149 6.86 30.92 4.51
C VAL A 149 6.09 29.71 3.95
N LEU A 150 4.76 29.74 4.08
CA LEU A 150 3.89 28.64 3.70
C LEU A 150 4.01 28.25 2.22
N GLU A 151 4.18 29.23 1.33
CA GLU A 151 4.44 29.07 -0.12
C GLU A 151 5.63 28.15 -0.39
N ALA A 152 6.80 28.51 0.15
CA ALA A 152 8.03 27.74 0.00
C ALA A 152 7.90 26.33 0.59
N VAL A 153 7.24 26.21 1.75
CA VAL A 153 7.08 24.92 2.42
C VAL A 153 6.13 24.00 1.66
N LEU A 154 5.00 24.49 1.16
CA LEU A 154 4.08 23.69 0.36
C LEU A 154 4.75 23.15 -0.92
N ASN A 155 5.62 23.94 -1.55
CA ASN A 155 6.45 23.47 -2.66
C ASN A 155 7.38 22.34 -2.25
N LYS A 156 8.06 22.46 -1.10
CA LYS A 156 8.92 21.40 -0.57
C LYS A 156 8.14 20.13 -0.25
N VAL A 157 6.94 20.26 0.32
CA VAL A 157 6.06 19.12 0.59
C VAL A 157 5.64 18.45 -0.72
N ALA A 158 5.29 19.23 -1.75
CA ALA A 158 4.93 18.71 -3.07
C ALA A 158 6.10 17.95 -3.72
N GLU A 159 7.29 18.55 -3.76
CA GLU A 159 8.51 17.92 -4.28
C GLU A 159 8.81 16.59 -3.55
N PHE A 160 8.69 16.58 -2.22
CA PHE A 160 8.90 15.39 -1.41
C PHE A 160 7.91 14.27 -1.77
N LEU A 161 6.61 14.59 -1.90
CA LEU A 161 5.58 13.62 -2.26
C LEU A 161 5.77 13.08 -3.69
N GLU A 162 6.18 13.92 -4.63
CA GLU A 162 6.48 13.54 -6.01
C GLU A 162 7.67 12.59 -6.09
N LYS A 163 8.79 12.92 -5.43
CA LYS A 163 9.96 12.03 -5.34
C LYS A 163 9.57 10.68 -4.73
N ARG A 164 8.81 10.68 -3.64
CA ARG A 164 8.32 9.45 -3.00
C ARG A 164 7.44 8.63 -3.95
N GLN A 165 6.51 9.27 -4.67
CA GLN A 165 5.63 8.60 -5.62
C GLN A 165 6.39 8.06 -6.84
N ALA A 166 7.44 8.76 -7.29
CA ALA A 166 8.32 8.31 -8.36
C ALA A 166 9.07 7.03 -7.96
N ILE A 167 9.66 6.99 -6.76
CA ILE A 167 10.35 5.79 -6.22
C ILE A 167 9.38 4.61 -6.15
N ILE A 168 8.19 4.80 -5.54
CA ILE A 168 7.17 3.75 -5.45
C ILE A 168 6.73 3.29 -6.85
N GLY A 169 6.58 4.24 -7.79
CA GLY A 169 6.23 3.97 -9.18
C GLY A 169 7.27 3.11 -9.89
N LYS A 170 8.56 3.44 -9.75
CA LYS A 170 9.68 2.66 -10.28
C LYS A 170 9.69 1.24 -9.70
N VAL A 171 9.63 1.10 -8.38
CA VAL A 171 9.59 -0.21 -7.70
C VAL A 171 8.41 -1.03 -8.19
N ARG A 172 7.22 -0.43 -8.28
CA ARG A 172 6.02 -1.14 -8.76
C ARG A 172 6.18 -1.57 -10.22
N SER A 173 6.72 -0.70 -11.07
CA SER A 173 6.96 -0.99 -12.49
C SER A 173 7.95 -2.14 -12.67
N ALA A 174 9.08 -2.10 -11.95
CA ALA A 174 10.09 -3.15 -11.96
C ALA A 174 9.54 -4.51 -11.49
N MET A 175 8.59 -4.52 -10.55
CA MET A 175 7.93 -5.73 -10.03
C MET A 175 6.85 -6.30 -10.97
N MET A 176 6.38 -5.56 -11.98
CA MET A 176 5.33 -6.04 -12.88
C MET A 176 5.80 -7.22 -13.72
N TYR A 177 7.01 -7.16 -14.27
CA TYR A 177 7.54 -8.24 -15.11
C TYR A 177 7.69 -9.57 -14.33
N PRO A 178 8.35 -9.61 -13.15
CA PRO A 178 8.40 -10.81 -12.32
C PRO A 178 7.00 -11.35 -11.97
N LEU A 179 6.05 -10.48 -11.65
CA LEU A 179 4.69 -10.90 -11.30
C LEU A 179 3.99 -11.58 -12.48
N VAL A 180 4.08 -11.02 -13.69
CA VAL A 180 3.46 -11.58 -14.90
C VAL A 180 4.07 -12.95 -15.23
N VAL A 181 5.40 -13.05 -15.26
CA VAL A 181 6.11 -14.30 -15.56
C VAL A 181 5.81 -15.37 -14.50
N MET A 182 5.86 -15.01 -13.21
CA MET A 182 5.52 -15.93 -12.12
C MET A 182 4.08 -16.41 -12.19
N THR A 183 3.14 -15.52 -12.53
CA THR A 183 1.73 -15.89 -12.67
C THR A 183 1.52 -16.87 -13.83
N LEU A 184 2.17 -16.62 -14.97
CA LEU A 184 2.12 -17.53 -16.12
C LEU A 184 2.78 -18.88 -15.81
N ALA A 185 3.97 -18.86 -15.20
CA ALA A 185 4.69 -20.05 -14.78
C ALA A 185 3.89 -20.89 -13.79
N LEU A 186 3.37 -20.28 -12.72
CA LEU A 186 2.51 -20.97 -11.75
C LEU A 186 1.23 -21.50 -12.40
N GLY A 187 0.66 -20.78 -13.37
CA GLY A 187 -0.48 -21.26 -14.14
C GLY A 187 -0.17 -22.51 -14.95
N ILE A 188 0.95 -22.53 -15.67
CA ILE A 188 1.42 -23.69 -16.44
C ILE A 188 1.71 -24.88 -15.51
N VAL A 189 2.46 -24.66 -14.43
CA VAL A 189 2.78 -25.71 -13.45
C VAL A 189 1.51 -26.25 -12.83
N SER A 190 0.58 -25.39 -12.40
CA SER A 190 -0.70 -25.81 -11.83
C SER A 190 -1.52 -26.62 -12.83
N PHE A 191 -1.56 -26.22 -14.10
CA PHE A 191 -2.25 -26.98 -15.14
C PHE A 191 -1.64 -28.38 -15.32
N ILE A 192 -0.31 -28.49 -15.36
CA ILE A 192 0.37 -29.78 -15.46
C ILE A 192 0.05 -30.65 -14.23
N LEU A 193 0.18 -30.10 -13.02
CA LEU A 193 -0.08 -30.82 -11.78
C LEU A 193 -1.54 -31.28 -11.66
N LEU A 194 -2.52 -30.41 -11.98
CA LEU A 194 -3.94 -30.68 -11.75
C LEU A 194 -4.60 -31.49 -12.87
N VAL A 195 -4.12 -31.39 -14.12
CA VAL A 195 -4.77 -32.01 -15.28
C VAL A 195 -3.93 -33.12 -15.89
N ILE A 196 -2.62 -32.93 -16.04
CA ILE A 196 -1.76 -33.89 -16.75
C ILE A 196 -1.34 -35.03 -15.83
N ILE A 197 -0.82 -34.70 -14.64
CA ILE A 197 -0.30 -35.70 -13.70
C ILE A 197 -1.34 -36.75 -13.28
N PRO A 198 -2.62 -36.40 -12.96
CA PRO A 198 -3.62 -37.40 -12.58
C PRO A 198 -3.92 -38.39 -13.70
N LYS A 199 -3.95 -37.92 -14.95
CA LYS A 199 -4.15 -38.81 -16.12
C LYS A 199 -3.00 -39.80 -16.27
N PHE A 200 -1.77 -39.38 -15.98
CA PHE A 200 -0.62 -40.30 -15.94
C PHE A 200 -0.76 -41.31 -14.81
N LYS A 201 -1.17 -40.88 -13.61
CA LYS A 201 -1.45 -41.80 -12.51
C LYS A 201 -2.46 -42.88 -12.91
N ASP A 202 -3.58 -42.50 -13.55
CA ASP A 202 -4.61 -43.46 -13.98
C ASP A 202 -4.06 -44.51 -14.96
N ILE A 203 -3.15 -44.11 -15.87
CA ILE A 203 -2.48 -45.03 -16.80
C ILE A 203 -1.55 -45.99 -16.06
N PHE A 204 -0.78 -45.49 -15.08
CA PHE A 204 0.16 -46.31 -14.30
C PHE A 204 -0.55 -47.29 -13.37
N ASP A 205 -1.66 -46.88 -12.75
CA ASP A 205 -2.51 -47.75 -11.92
C ASP A 205 -3.06 -48.93 -12.76
N GLN A 206 -3.41 -48.69 -14.03
CA GLN A 206 -3.88 -49.75 -14.95
C GLN A 206 -2.76 -50.71 -15.38
N LEU A 207 -1.50 -50.23 -15.43
CA LEU A 207 -0.33 -51.03 -15.78
C LEU A 207 0.23 -51.83 -14.60
N GLY A 208 -0.30 -51.63 -13.38
CA GLY A 208 0.14 -52.32 -12.17
C GLY A 208 1.59 -52.02 -11.77
N ALA A 209 2.11 -50.86 -12.18
CA ALA A 209 3.49 -50.45 -11.92
C ALA A 209 3.52 -49.39 -10.81
N ASP A 210 4.41 -49.57 -9.83
CA ASP A 210 4.62 -48.59 -8.76
C ASP A 210 5.20 -47.29 -9.31
N LEU A 211 4.64 -46.17 -8.86
CA LEU A 211 5.11 -44.85 -9.24
C LEU A 211 6.44 -44.53 -8.55
N PRO A 212 7.44 -44.02 -9.29
CA PRO A 212 8.65 -43.49 -8.69
C PRO A 212 8.38 -42.39 -7.68
N TRP A 213 9.21 -42.30 -6.64
CA TRP A 213 9.04 -41.35 -5.53
C TRP A 213 8.91 -39.89 -6.00
N LEU A 214 9.62 -39.49 -7.06
CA LEU A 214 9.57 -38.13 -7.60
C LEU A 214 8.19 -37.81 -8.20
N THR A 215 7.61 -38.76 -8.93
CA THR A 215 6.25 -38.65 -9.50
C THR A 215 5.20 -38.66 -8.39
N GLN A 216 5.41 -39.47 -7.34
CA GLN A 216 4.54 -39.53 -6.17
C GLN A 216 4.47 -38.18 -5.44
N VAL A 217 5.62 -37.52 -5.20
CA VAL A 217 5.66 -36.19 -4.56
C VAL A 217 4.86 -35.15 -5.35
N LEU A 218 4.92 -35.18 -6.69
CA LEU A 218 4.14 -34.26 -7.52
C LEU A 218 2.63 -34.55 -7.48
N ILE A 219 2.25 -35.83 -7.41
CA ILE A 219 0.85 -36.25 -7.22
C ILE A 219 0.33 -35.79 -5.85
N ASP A 220 1.13 -35.94 -4.79
CA ASP A 220 0.76 -35.51 -3.45
C ASP A 220 0.60 -33.97 -3.38
N LEU A 221 1.48 -33.22 -4.04
CA LEU A 221 1.35 -31.77 -4.20
C LEU A 221 0.08 -31.40 -4.99
N SER A 222 -0.21 -32.12 -6.07
CA SER A 222 -1.42 -31.93 -6.86
C SER A 222 -2.67 -32.18 -6.03
N TYR A 223 -2.70 -33.23 -5.21
CA TYR A 223 -3.84 -33.54 -4.33
C TYR A 223 -4.03 -32.46 -3.24
N LEU A 224 -2.93 -31.95 -2.67
CA LEU A 224 -2.98 -30.81 -1.75
C LEU A 224 -3.56 -29.56 -2.42
N LEU A 225 -3.15 -29.28 -3.66
CA LEU A 225 -3.63 -28.15 -4.47
C LEU A 225 -5.03 -28.34 -5.03
N ALA A 226 -5.50 -29.57 -5.25
CA ALA A 226 -6.82 -29.85 -5.83
C ALA A 226 -7.90 -29.99 -4.75
N HIS A 227 -7.61 -30.72 -3.67
CA HIS A 227 -8.60 -31.19 -2.69
C HIS A 227 -8.53 -30.42 -1.36
N ARG A 228 -7.41 -29.76 -1.04
CA ARG A 228 -7.18 -28.99 0.20
C ARG A 228 -6.96 -27.50 -0.05
N THR A 229 -7.37 -26.95 -1.19
CA THR A 229 -7.29 -25.51 -1.53
C THR A 229 -7.75 -24.61 -0.39
N ILE A 230 -8.89 -24.93 0.22
CA ILE A 230 -9.47 -24.16 1.34
C ILE A 230 -8.56 -24.16 2.57
N TRP A 231 -7.91 -25.28 2.89
CA TRP A 231 -6.99 -25.38 4.03
C TRP A 231 -5.66 -24.68 3.77
N VAL A 232 -5.15 -24.73 2.53
CA VAL A 232 -3.95 -24.00 2.12
C VAL A 232 -4.21 -22.48 2.16
N VAL A 233 -5.34 -22.04 1.60
CA VAL A 233 -5.76 -20.63 1.65
C VAL A 233 -5.96 -20.18 3.11
N LEU A 234 -6.61 -21.00 3.94
CA LEU A 234 -6.78 -20.71 5.36
C LEU A 234 -5.43 -20.61 6.09
N ALA A 235 -4.49 -21.52 5.84
CA ALA A 235 -3.15 -21.49 6.43
C ALA A 235 -2.39 -20.23 6.03
N VAL A 236 -2.47 -19.81 4.75
CA VAL A 236 -1.86 -18.56 4.26
C VAL A 236 -2.50 -17.34 4.92
N VAL A 237 -3.83 -17.30 5.03
CA VAL A 237 -4.55 -16.19 5.68
C VAL A 237 -4.22 -16.11 7.17
N VAL A 238 -4.16 -17.25 7.87
CA VAL A 238 -3.78 -17.32 9.29
C VAL A 238 -2.32 -16.90 9.47
N ALA A 239 -1.40 -17.41 8.67
CA ALA A 239 0.01 -17.00 8.70
C ALA A 239 0.15 -15.50 8.44
N TRP A 240 -0.59 -14.94 7.48
CA TRP A 240 -0.60 -13.51 7.20
C TRP A 240 -1.12 -12.68 8.37
N GLN A 241 -2.21 -13.10 9.02
CA GLN A 241 -2.76 -12.41 10.20
C GLN A 241 -1.81 -12.48 11.40
N VAL A 242 -1.18 -13.63 11.63
CA VAL A 242 -0.18 -13.80 12.70
C VAL A 242 1.03 -12.91 12.43
N LEU A 243 1.58 -12.93 11.21
CA LEU A 243 2.69 -12.07 10.81
C LEU A 243 2.34 -10.59 10.97
N LYS A 244 1.13 -10.18 10.57
CA LYS A 244 0.64 -8.81 10.74
C LYS A 244 0.56 -8.42 12.22
N LYS A 245 0.07 -9.31 13.08
CA LYS A 245 -0.08 -9.05 14.52
C LYS A 245 1.28 -8.99 15.22
N VAL A 246 2.20 -9.91 14.91
CA VAL A 246 3.57 -9.89 15.43
C VAL A 246 4.31 -8.63 14.96
N ASN A 247 4.17 -8.24 13.69
CA ASN A 247 4.78 -7.03 13.14
C ASN A 247 4.14 -5.72 13.66
N SER A 248 2.99 -5.79 14.33
CA SER A 248 2.39 -4.63 15.00
C SER A 248 2.92 -4.40 16.42
N ALA A 249 3.53 -5.40 17.04
CA ALA A 249 4.22 -5.27 18.32
C ALA A 249 5.60 -4.63 18.11
N LYS A 250 6.02 -3.70 18.99
CA LYS A 250 7.31 -2.98 18.87
C LYS A 250 8.51 -3.92 18.73
N GLU A 251 8.57 -4.97 19.54
CA GLU A 251 9.64 -5.98 19.47
C GLU A 251 9.57 -6.86 18.22
N GLY A 252 8.36 -7.21 17.77
CA GLY A 252 8.19 -7.97 16.53
C GLY A 252 8.57 -7.15 15.30
N LYS A 253 8.22 -5.85 15.28
CA LYS A 253 8.64 -4.91 14.24
C LYS A 253 10.16 -4.76 14.21
N TYR A 254 10.82 -4.62 15.37
CA TYR A 254 12.27 -4.60 15.46
C TYR A 254 12.91 -5.88 14.91
N PHE A 255 12.39 -7.06 15.27
CA PHE A 255 12.88 -8.34 14.75
C PHE A 255 12.77 -8.43 13.22
N PHE A 256 11.59 -8.13 12.67
CA PHE A 256 11.37 -8.17 11.22
C PHE A 256 12.19 -7.11 10.47
N ASP A 257 12.31 -5.89 11.01
CA ASP A 257 13.10 -4.83 10.40
C ASP A 257 14.60 -5.13 10.48
N SER A 258 15.07 -5.74 11.57
CA SER A 258 16.45 -6.26 11.68
C SER A 258 16.71 -7.40 10.69
N LEU A 259 15.76 -8.32 10.53
CA LEU A 259 15.87 -9.41 9.56
C LEU A 259 15.91 -8.89 8.12
N LYS A 260 15.05 -7.93 7.76
CA LYS A 260 15.06 -7.27 6.44
C LYS A 260 16.40 -6.63 6.14
N LEU A 261 17.02 -5.97 7.12
CA LEU A 261 18.35 -5.35 6.96
C LEU A 261 19.49 -6.38 6.81
N LYS A 262 19.27 -7.62 7.27
CA LYS A 262 20.25 -8.72 7.16
C LYS A 262 20.04 -9.61 5.94
N LEU A 263 18.91 -9.48 5.23
CA LEU A 263 18.66 -10.28 4.04
C LEU A 263 19.73 -9.95 2.99
N PRO A 264 20.37 -10.97 2.39
CA PRO A 264 21.26 -10.74 1.27
C PRO A 264 20.48 -10.04 0.17
N VAL A 265 21.15 -9.14 -0.56
CA VAL A 265 20.60 -8.44 -1.73
C VAL A 265 19.57 -7.33 -1.36
N PHE A 266 18.57 -7.59 -0.52
CA PHE A 266 17.56 -6.59 -0.11
C PHE A 266 17.95 -5.74 1.11
N GLY A 267 18.81 -6.23 1.99
CA GLY A 267 19.20 -5.53 3.22
C GLY A 267 19.94 -4.22 2.93
N ASP A 268 20.80 -4.22 1.92
CA ASP A 268 21.50 -3.01 1.46
C ASP A 268 20.52 -1.97 0.90
N LEU A 269 19.54 -2.39 0.10
CA LEU A 269 18.49 -1.50 -0.40
C LEU A 269 17.69 -0.86 0.74
N PHE A 270 17.27 -1.66 1.73
CA PHE A 270 16.53 -1.14 2.89
C PHE A 270 17.35 -0.14 3.71
N ARG A 271 18.64 -0.42 3.91
CA ARG A 271 19.57 0.48 4.60
C ARG A 271 19.73 1.80 3.84
N LYS A 272 20.04 1.76 2.54
CA LYS A 272 20.20 2.94 1.69
C LYS A 272 18.92 3.78 1.64
N THR A 273 17.76 3.14 1.49
CA THR A 273 16.45 3.82 1.52
C THR A 273 16.19 4.50 2.85
N ALA A 274 16.58 3.88 3.97
CA ALA A 274 16.45 4.50 5.29
C ALA A 274 17.35 5.74 5.44
N ILE A 275 18.59 5.69 4.93
CA ILE A 275 19.52 6.82 4.92
C ILE A 275 18.96 7.96 4.07
N VAL A 276 18.46 7.68 2.85
CA VAL A 276 17.81 8.69 1.99
C VAL A 276 16.67 9.37 2.73
N ARG A 277 15.77 8.58 3.33
CA ARG A 277 14.62 9.15 4.05
C ARG A 277 15.07 10.00 5.22
N PHE A 278 16.02 9.51 6.03
CA PHE A 278 16.59 10.25 7.15
C PHE A 278 17.17 11.59 6.68
N SER A 279 18.14 11.54 5.75
CA SER A 279 18.89 12.72 5.32
C SER A 279 18.01 13.72 4.59
N SER A 280 17.14 13.26 3.67
CA SER A 280 16.23 14.15 2.93
C SER A 280 15.21 14.83 3.84
N THR A 281 14.62 14.07 4.76
CA THR A 281 13.60 14.60 5.69
C THR A 281 14.23 15.60 6.66
N LEU A 282 15.37 15.25 7.26
CA LEU A 282 16.06 16.13 8.19
C LEU A 282 16.58 17.41 7.49
N ALA A 283 17.18 17.27 6.30
CA ALA A 283 17.61 18.43 5.50
C ALA A 283 16.43 19.36 5.19
N THR A 284 15.31 18.81 4.73
CA THR A 284 14.14 19.60 4.35
C THR A 284 13.57 20.35 5.55
N LEU A 285 13.45 19.70 6.70
CA LEU A 285 12.95 20.33 7.93
C LEU A 285 13.87 21.46 8.38
N ILE A 286 15.20 21.24 8.40
CA ILE A 286 16.16 22.27 8.82
C ILE A 286 16.16 23.45 7.83
N THR A 287 16.19 23.19 6.52
CA THR A 287 16.10 24.25 5.49
C THR A 287 14.79 25.04 5.59
N SER A 288 13.69 24.40 6.00
CA SER A 288 12.40 25.07 6.27
C SER A 288 12.35 25.80 7.63
N GLY A 289 13.47 25.91 8.35
CA GLY A 289 13.55 26.64 9.61
C GLY A 289 12.99 25.91 10.82
N VAL A 290 12.73 24.59 10.71
CA VAL A 290 12.28 23.77 11.84
C VAL A 290 13.43 23.62 12.84
N PRO A 291 13.23 23.90 14.14
CA PRO A 291 14.26 23.69 15.15
C PRO A 291 14.78 22.25 15.16
N ILE A 292 16.10 22.06 15.30
CA ILE A 292 16.75 20.76 15.12
C ILE A 292 16.17 19.64 16.01
N LEU A 293 15.83 19.94 17.27
CA LEU A 293 15.20 18.96 18.17
C LEU A 293 13.83 18.53 17.67
N GLN A 294 13.02 19.48 17.19
CA GLN A 294 11.72 19.15 16.60
C GLN A 294 11.90 18.37 15.30
N ALA A 295 12.88 18.74 14.47
CA ALA A 295 13.18 18.02 13.23
C ALA A 295 13.60 16.56 13.51
N LEU A 296 14.46 16.32 14.51
CA LEU A 296 14.88 14.98 14.93
C LEU A 296 13.71 14.14 15.45
N ASP A 297 12.79 14.73 16.21
CA ASP A 297 11.60 14.03 16.69
C ASP A 297 10.69 13.57 15.54
N ILE A 298 10.49 14.43 14.53
CA ILE A 298 9.72 14.11 13.32
C ILE A 298 10.39 13.01 12.50
N VAL A 299 11.71 13.10 12.33
CA VAL A 299 12.50 12.11 11.57
C VAL A 299 12.47 10.75 12.26
N ARG A 300 12.51 10.73 13.60
CA ARG A 300 12.32 9.51 14.40
C ARG A 300 11.01 8.82 14.05
N GLU A 301 9.89 9.54 14.01
CA GLU A 301 8.57 8.98 13.71
C GLU A 301 8.41 8.50 12.26
N THR A 302 9.12 9.14 11.31
CA THR A 302 8.91 8.96 9.86
C THR A 302 9.92 8.02 9.20
N SER A 303 11.03 7.73 9.88
CA SER A 303 12.09 6.79 9.46
C SER A 303 11.55 5.42 9.02
N GLY A 304 10.45 4.94 9.61
CA GLY A 304 9.69 3.78 9.15
C GLY A 304 10.38 2.42 9.34
N ASN A 305 11.56 2.40 9.95
CA ASN A 305 12.32 1.22 10.35
C ASN A 305 12.68 1.34 11.83
N GLU A 306 12.25 0.39 12.65
CA GLU A 306 12.41 0.46 14.11
C GLU A 306 13.89 0.49 14.55
N VAL A 307 14.80 -0.10 13.77
CA VAL A 307 16.25 -0.06 14.04
C VAL A 307 16.79 1.37 13.88
N VAL A 308 16.29 2.09 12.88
CA VAL A 308 16.65 3.50 12.64
C VAL A 308 16.01 4.39 13.70
N THR A 309 14.76 4.14 14.07
CA THR A 309 14.06 4.87 15.14
C THR A 309 14.83 4.82 16.45
N ARG A 310 15.28 3.63 16.88
CA ARG A 310 16.10 3.46 18.11
C ARG A 310 17.46 4.15 18.02
N ALA A 311 18.08 4.15 16.84
CA ALA A 311 19.29 4.92 16.61
C ALA A 311 19.03 6.44 16.79
N MET A 312 17.91 6.92 16.27
CA MET A 312 17.50 8.33 16.41
C MET A 312 17.14 8.71 17.83
N ASP A 313 16.61 7.80 18.65
CA ASP A 313 16.39 8.08 20.09
C ASP A 313 17.70 8.45 20.80
N THR A 314 18.79 7.77 20.45
CA THR A 314 20.12 8.04 21.03
C THR A 314 20.66 9.39 20.56
N VAL A 315 20.49 9.70 19.27
CA VAL A 315 20.88 11.00 18.70
C VAL A 315 20.07 12.14 19.31
N TYR A 316 18.75 11.98 19.42
CA TYR A 316 17.84 12.97 20.00
C TYR A 316 18.22 13.29 21.46
N ALA A 317 18.47 12.26 22.28
CA ALA A 317 18.89 12.46 23.66
C ALA A 317 20.22 13.22 23.75
N SER A 318 21.22 12.85 22.94
CA SER A 318 22.52 13.52 22.88
C SER A 318 22.40 15.01 22.53
N VAL A 319 21.61 15.35 21.50
CA VAL A 319 21.42 16.74 21.06
C VAL A 319 20.61 17.55 22.07
N LYS A 320 19.65 16.91 22.77
CA LYS A 320 18.87 17.54 23.83
C LYS A 320 19.77 17.97 25.01
N ASP A 321 20.81 17.18 25.29
CA ASP A 321 21.81 17.47 26.32
C ASP A 321 22.91 18.45 25.83
N GLY A 322 22.81 18.94 24.59
CA GLY A 322 23.73 19.92 24.01
C GLY A 322 24.97 19.33 23.33
N ALA A 323 25.04 18.01 23.16
CA ALA A 323 26.13 17.35 22.43
C ALA A 323 25.88 17.34 20.91
N THR A 324 26.89 16.93 20.14
CA THR A 324 26.84 16.85 18.68
C THR A 324 25.98 15.67 18.19
N ILE A 325 25.54 15.76 16.93
CA ILE A 325 24.79 14.75 16.19
C ILE A 325 25.74 13.66 15.67
N HIS A 326 26.93 14.02 15.18
CA HIS A 326 27.81 13.06 14.52
C HIS A 326 28.32 11.95 15.45
N GLU A 327 28.62 12.26 16.72
CA GLU A 327 29.10 11.27 17.70
C GLU A 327 28.13 10.11 17.93
N PRO A 328 26.86 10.32 18.33
CA PRO A 328 25.90 9.24 18.48
C PRO A 328 25.59 8.55 17.15
N LEU A 329 25.64 9.27 16.01
CA LEU A 329 25.46 8.69 14.69
C LEU A 329 26.56 7.68 14.35
N SER A 330 27.82 7.96 14.71
CA SER A 330 28.96 7.07 14.47
C SER A 330 28.87 5.72 15.18
N LYS A 331 28.18 5.68 16.34
CA LYS A 331 27.95 4.47 17.13
C LYS A 331 26.84 3.57 16.52
N CYS A 332 26.08 4.10 15.57
CA CYS A 332 24.95 3.41 14.96
C CYS A 332 25.35 2.68 13.68
N LYS A 333 25.36 1.35 13.70
CA LYS A 333 25.76 0.48 12.56
C LYS A 333 24.96 0.66 11.27
N VAL A 334 23.82 1.35 11.32
CA VAL A 334 22.97 1.61 10.15
C VAL A 334 23.55 2.73 9.27
N PHE A 335 24.28 3.68 9.86
CA PHE A 335 24.83 4.83 9.16
C PHE A 335 26.27 4.56 8.69
N PRO A 336 26.54 4.63 7.39
CA PRO A 336 27.89 4.48 6.86
C PRO A 336 28.79 5.66 7.24
N PRO A 337 30.12 5.49 7.23
CA PRO A 337 31.08 6.54 7.59
C PRO A 337 30.87 7.84 6.81
N LEU A 338 30.53 7.77 5.52
CA LEU A 338 30.25 8.93 4.69
C LEU A 338 29.16 9.84 5.28
N VAL A 339 28.08 9.26 5.81
CA VAL A 339 26.98 10.02 6.42
C VAL A 339 27.46 10.74 7.68
N VAL A 340 28.20 10.02 8.53
CA VAL A 340 28.76 10.55 9.77
C VAL A 340 29.70 11.73 9.49
N HIS A 341 30.60 11.58 8.52
CA HIS A 341 31.55 12.63 8.13
C HIS A 341 30.85 13.87 7.56
N MET A 342 29.84 13.67 6.70
CA MET A 342 29.08 14.80 6.13
C MET A 342 28.30 15.55 7.21
N VAL A 343 27.75 14.84 8.21
CA VAL A 343 27.10 15.48 9.36
C VAL A 343 28.13 16.25 10.19
N ALA A 344 29.28 15.66 10.50
CA ALA A 344 30.35 16.33 11.25
C ALA A 344 30.80 17.64 10.57
N VAL A 345 31.08 17.59 9.26
CA VAL A 345 31.44 18.78 8.46
C VAL A 345 30.30 19.80 8.47
N GLY A 346 29.05 19.35 8.36
CA GLY A 346 27.88 20.21 8.43
C GLY A 346 27.73 20.90 9.78
N GLU A 347 28.02 20.20 10.89
CA GLU A 347 27.99 20.76 12.24
C GLU A 347 29.08 21.80 12.45
N GLU A 348 30.32 21.51 12.02
CA GLU A 348 31.46 22.42 12.14
C GLU A 348 31.28 23.69 11.30
N THR A 349 30.67 23.57 10.12
CA THR A 349 30.47 24.68 9.17
C THR A 349 29.12 25.38 9.34
N GLY A 350 28.23 24.85 10.18
CA GLY A 350 26.84 25.34 10.32
C GLY A 350 25.94 25.05 9.11
N ALA A 351 26.36 24.20 8.18
CA ALA A 351 25.67 23.86 6.92
C ALA A 351 25.16 22.41 6.91
N ILE A 352 24.57 21.95 8.02
CA ILE A 352 24.05 20.57 8.20
C ILE A 352 23.01 20.23 7.12
N ASP A 353 22.12 21.15 6.80
CA ASP A 353 21.05 20.97 5.82
C ASP A 353 21.61 20.70 4.41
N GLN A 354 22.62 21.46 3.99
CA GLN A 354 23.29 21.28 2.70
C GLN A 354 24.06 19.96 2.64
N MET A 355 24.76 19.58 3.71
CA MET A 355 25.50 18.32 3.76
C MET A 355 24.57 17.11 3.76
N LEU A 356 23.47 17.15 4.52
CA LEU A 356 22.43 16.12 4.50
C LEU A 356 21.73 16.01 3.15
N ALA A 357 21.46 17.14 2.47
CA ALA A 357 20.90 17.12 1.12
C ALA A 357 21.82 16.41 0.11
N LYS A 358 23.14 16.66 0.18
CA LYS A 358 24.13 15.95 -0.66
C LYS A 358 24.20 14.46 -0.35
N VAL A 359 24.12 14.08 0.94
CA VAL A 359 24.03 12.67 1.34
C VAL A 359 22.76 12.04 0.75
N ALA A 360 21.61 12.70 0.86
CA ALA A 360 20.36 12.19 0.32
C ALA A 360 20.47 11.95 -1.20
N GLU A 361 21.01 12.91 -1.96
CA GLU A 361 21.18 12.79 -3.41
C GLU A 361 22.17 11.67 -3.81
N ALA A 362 23.26 11.50 -3.06
CA ALA A 362 24.21 10.41 -3.29
C ALA A 362 23.56 9.04 -3.07
N TYR A 363 22.86 8.86 -1.94
CA TYR A 363 22.21 7.59 -1.64
C TYR A 363 20.93 7.35 -2.46
N GLU A 364 20.24 8.40 -2.95
CA GLU A 364 19.14 8.26 -3.91
C GLU A 364 19.63 7.58 -5.20
N ARG A 365 20.79 8.00 -5.71
CA ARG A 365 21.43 7.35 -6.87
C ARG A 365 21.81 5.90 -6.57
N GLU A 366 22.42 5.63 -5.42
CA GLU A 366 22.75 4.26 -5.03
C GLU A 366 21.51 3.37 -4.85
N VAL A 367 20.38 3.92 -4.38
CA VAL A 367 19.10 3.20 -4.31
C VAL A 367 18.62 2.86 -5.72
N ASP A 368 18.63 3.81 -6.65
CA ASP A 368 18.24 3.57 -8.05
C ASP A 368 19.12 2.49 -8.70
N ASP A 369 20.44 2.55 -8.53
CA ASP A 369 21.38 1.55 -9.05
C ASP A 369 21.14 0.16 -8.44
N THR A 370 20.87 0.13 -7.13
CA THR A 370 20.55 -1.12 -6.44
C THR A 370 19.26 -1.71 -7.00
N VAL A 371 18.18 -0.92 -7.15
CA VAL A 371 16.91 -1.38 -7.72
C VAL A 371 17.09 -1.94 -9.14
N ASN A 372 17.91 -1.28 -9.96
CA ASN A 372 18.22 -1.75 -11.31
C ASN A 372 18.96 -3.09 -11.28
N ALA A 373 20.01 -3.22 -10.46
CA ALA A 373 20.77 -4.46 -10.31
C ALA A 373 19.89 -5.62 -9.80
N LEU A 374 19.00 -5.36 -8.83
CA LEU A 374 18.01 -6.34 -8.34
C LEU A 374 17.11 -6.84 -9.46
N THR A 375 16.65 -5.92 -10.30
CA THR A 375 15.75 -6.23 -11.42
C THR A 375 16.48 -7.08 -12.47
N SER A 376 17.74 -6.75 -12.78
CA SER A 376 18.56 -7.52 -13.72
C SER A 376 18.92 -8.93 -13.24
N ILE A 377 19.11 -9.13 -11.92
CA ILE A 377 19.38 -10.46 -11.35
C ILE A 377 18.13 -11.33 -11.30
N LEU A 378 16.95 -10.73 -11.11
CA LEU A 378 15.69 -11.45 -11.03
C LEU A 378 15.40 -12.27 -12.29
N GLU A 379 15.68 -11.75 -13.49
CA GLU A 379 15.38 -12.43 -14.74
C GLU A 379 16.15 -13.76 -14.91
N PRO A 380 17.49 -13.82 -14.80
CA PRO A 380 18.22 -15.09 -14.82
C PRO A 380 17.78 -16.07 -13.74
N VAL A 381 17.52 -15.59 -12.52
CA VAL A 381 17.05 -16.45 -11.43
C VAL A 381 15.69 -17.07 -11.76
N LEU A 382 14.76 -16.29 -12.34
CA LEU A 382 13.46 -16.77 -12.77
C LEU A 382 13.58 -17.82 -13.89
N ILE A 383 14.47 -17.60 -14.87
CA ILE A 383 14.70 -18.56 -15.96
C ILE A 383 15.25 -19.87 -15.42
N VAL A 384 16.28 -19.83 -14.56
CA VAL A 384 16.88 -21.02 -13.95
C VAL A 384 15.86 -21.75 -13.07
N PHE A 385 15.10 -21.00 -12.25
CA PHE A 385 14.07 -21.57 -11.38
C PHE A 385 12.95 -22.25 -12.19
N LEU A 386 12.44 -21.59 -13.23
CA LEU A 386 11.41 -22.16 -14.09
C LEU A 386 11.93 -23.36 -14.87
N GLY A 387 13.14 -23.28 -15.41
CA GLY A 387 13.81 -24.39 -16.07
C GLY A 387 14.00 -25.59 -15.15
N ALA A 388 14.36 -25.36 -13.88
CA ALA A 388 14.48 -26.41 -12.89
C ALA A 388 13.12 -27.06 -12.57
N ILE A 389 12.05 -26.27 -12.39
CA ILE A 389 10.70 -26.81 -12.15
C ILE A 389 10.23 -27.64 -13.34
N VAL A 390 10.33 -27.09 -14.56
CA VAL A 390 9.91 -27.79 -15.79
C VAL A 390 10.76 -29.04 -15.99
N GLY A 391 12.08 -28.96 -15.74
CA GLY A 391 12.99 -30.11 -15.80
C GLY A 391 12.58 -31.21 -14.84
N VAL A 392 12.29 -30.88 -13.58
CA VAL A 392 11.80 -31.85 -12.58
C VAL A 392 10.49 -32.49 -13.03
N ILE A 393 9.55 -31.71 -13.56
CA ILE A 393 8.28 -32.22 -14.08
C ILE A 393 8.51 -33.18 -15.24
N VAL A 394 9.35 -32.82 -16.22
CA VAL A 394 9.67 -33.66 -17.37
C VAL A 394 10.31 -34.96 -16.90
N VAL A 395 11.32 -34.90 -16.03
CA VAL A 395 11.95 -36.11 -15.47
C VAL A 395 10.91 -36.97 -14.74
N ALA A 396 10.05 -36.38 -13.92
CA ALA A 396 9.02 -37.12 -13.19
C ALA A 396 7.97 -37.77 -14.11
N LEU A 397 7.70 -37.22 -15.29
CA LEU A 397 6.78 -37.81 -16.27
C LEU A 397 7.44 -38.93 -17.09
N TYR A 398 8.73 -38.81 -17.40
CA TYR A 398 9.44 -39.79 -18.24
C TYR A 398 10.07 -40.95 -17.45
N LEU A 399 10.50 -40.72 -16.21
CA LEU A 399 11.14 -41.74 -15.37
C LEU A 399 10.27 -43.01 -15.19
N PRO A 400 8.94 -42.92 -15.02
CA PRO A 400 8.06 -44.08 -15.00
C PRO A 400 8.07 -44.93 -16.28
N LEU A 401 8.35 -44.35 -17.45
CA LEU A 401 8.42 -45.09 -18.72
C LEU A 401 9.62 -46.06 -18.76
N PHE A 402 10.71 -45.71 -18.08
CA PHE A 402 11.90 -46.58 -17.98
C PHE A 402 11.72 -47.74 -17.00
N SER A 403 10.74 -47.67 -16.09
CA SER A 403 10.42 -48.78 -15.17
C SER A 403 9.51 -49.86 -15.79
N LEU A 404 8.81 -49.56 -16.89
CA LEU A 404 7.87 -50.49 -17.54
C LEU A 404 8.50 -51.76 -18.16
N PRO A 405 9.70 -51.73 -18.77
CA PRO A 405 10.32 -52.95 -19.32
C PRO A 405 10.67 -53.98 -18.23
N GLY A 406 11.00 -53.53 -17.01
CA GLY A 406 11.39 -54.41 -15.90
C GLY A 406 10.23 -55.16 -15.25
N THR A 407 9.00 -54.66 -15.36
CA THR A 407 7.78 -55.30 -14.85
C THR A 407 7.13 -56.22 -15.87
N LEU A 408 7.19 -55.88 -17.16
CA LEU A 408 6.72 -56.76 -18.25
C LEU A 408 7.60 -58.02 -18.43
N GLY A 409 8.91 -57.93 -18.14
CA GLY A 409 9.83 -59.08 -18.20
C GLY A 409 9.77 -60.03 -16.99
N LYS A 410 9.00 -59.72 -15.95
CA LYS A 410 8.80 -60.60 -14.77
C LYS A 410 7.54 -61.47 -14.84
N ASN A 411 6.63 -61.16 -15.76
CA ASN A 411 5.34 -61.84 -15.95
C ASN A 411 5.27 -62.65 -17.26
N LEU A 412 6.41 -62.85 -17.93
CA LEU A 412 6.66 -63.85 -18.98
C LEU A 412 7.68 -64.85 -18.42
#